data_AF-A0A4R5JZ25-F1
#
_entry.id   AF-A0A4R5JZ25-F1
#
_cell.length_a   1.000
_cell.length_b   1.000
_cell.length_c   1.000
_cell.angle_alpha   90.00
_cell.angle_beta   90.00
_cell.angle_gamma   90.00
#
_symmetry.space_group_name_H-M   'P 1'
#
loop_
_entity.id
_entity.type
_entity.pdbx_description
1 polymer ?
#
loop_
_entity_poly.entity_id
_entity_poly.type
_entity_poly.pdbx_seq_one_letter_code
_entity_poly.pdbx_strand_id
1 'polypeptide(L)'
;MPVQMTEARAARLTGGFDGGNGYVKAKLRGEVDGAEVIDQVDLPSVVSSENRSMPKVPLEDSTAAEVLADPDFYNRIECSIQSPLVSRTDLKTFGRKAL
;
A
#
# COMPACT_ATOMS: atom_id res chain seq x y z
N MET A 1 25.75 19.31 -0.88
CA MET A 1 24.87 19.28 0.30
C MET A 1 24.74 17.82 0.71
N PRO A 2 25.30 17.36 1.85
CA PRO A 2 25.13 15.98 2.27
C PRO A 2 23.67 15.75 2.69
N VAL A 3 23.02 14.74 2.10
CA VAL A 3 21.70 14.26 2.52
C VAL A 3 21.90 13.58 3.87
N GLN A 4 21.41 14.18 4.95
CA GLN A 4 21.36 13.53 6.25
C GLN A 4 20.38 12.36 6.15
N MET A 5 20.90 11.13 6.18
CA MET A 5 20.08 9.95 6.41
C MET A 5 19.65 9.97 7.88
N THR A 6 18.43 10.42 8.13
CA THR A 6 17.78 10.28 9.43
C THR A 6 17.68 8.79 9.73
N GLU A 7 18.19 8.34 10.88
CA GLU A 7 17.99 6.96 11.33
C GLU A 7 16.50 6.64 11.28
N ALA A 8 16.12 5.56 10.59
CA ALA A 8 14.74 5.12 10.49
C ALA A 8 14.25 4.73 11.89
N ARG A 9 13.66 5.69 12.60
CA ARG A 9 12.98 5.43 13.87
C ARG A 9 11.83 4.48 13.55
N ALA A 10 11.81 3.32 14.19
CA ALA A 10 10.74 2.35 14.00
C ALA A 10 9.39 3.03 14.30
N ALA A 11 8.59 3.26 13.26
CA ALA A 11 7.26 3.84 13.39
C ALA A 11 6.37 2.80 14.10
N ARG A 12 5.86 3.14 15.29
CA ARG A 12 4.92 2.28 16.01
C ARG A 12 3.52 2.53 15.48
N LEU A 13 3.10 1.68 14.55
CA LEU A 13 1.74 1.67 14.02
C LEU A 13 0.87 0.75 14.89
N THR A 14 -0.31 1.23 15.27
CA THR A 14 -1.35 0.43 15.95
C THR A 14 -2.61 0.49 15.12
N GLY A 15 -3.22 -0.65 14.85
CA GLY A 15 -4.44 -0.67 14.05
C GLY A 15 -5.19 -1.98 14.16
N GLY A 16 -6.39 -1.97 13.59
CA GLY A 16 -7.22 -3.16 13.41
C GLY A 16 -7.54 -3.33 11.93
N PHE A 17 -7.64 -4.58 11.49
CA PHE A 17 -8.10 -4.94 10.16
C PHE A 17 -9.27 -5.92 10.27
N ASP A 18 -10.20 -5.81 9.33
CA ASP A 18 -11.31 -6.73 9.10
C ASP A 18 -11.20 -7.25 7.67
N GLY A 19 -11.00 -8.56 7.53
CA GLY A 19 -10.89 -9.26 6.26
C GLY A 19 -12.22 -9.85 5.83
N GLY A 20 -13.20 -8.99 5.54
CA GLY A 20 -14.52 -9.42 5.10
C GLY A 20 -14.52 -9.96 3.66
N ASN A 21 -15.48 -10.84 3.33
CA ASN A 21 -15.60 -11.39 1.97
C ASN A 21 -16.02 -10.35 0.91
N GLY A 22 -16.69 -9.26 1.31
CA GLY A 22 -17.08 -8.19 0.40
C GLY A 22 -16.04 -7.07 0.33
N TYR A 23 -15.53 -6.67 1.49
CA TYR A 23 -14.59 -5.56 1.64
C TYR A 23 -13.55 -5.89 2.71
N VAL A 24 -12.32 -5.46 2.46
CA VAL A 24 -11.27 -5.35 3.47
C VAL A 24 -11.30 -3.93 4.02
N LYS A 25 -11.40 -3.83 5.34
CA LYS A 25 -11.38 -2.54 6.04
C LYS A 25 -10.28 -2.53 7.08
N ALA A 26 -9.57 -1.42 7.21
CA ALA A 26 -8.62 -1.25 8.30
C ALA A 26 -8.61 0.19 8.79
N LYS A 27 -8.23 0.37 10.05
CA LYS A 27 -7.93 1.67 10.62
C LYS A 27 -6.57 1.59 11.29
N LEU A 28 -5.67 2.47 10.87
CA LEU A 28 -4.29 2.54 11.34
C LEU A 28 -4.10 3.86 12.09
N ARG A 29 -3.38 3.82 13.19
CA ARG A 29 -2.95 4.98 13.98
C ARG A 29 -1.44 4.93 14.12
N GLY A 30 -0.79 6.04 13.85
CA GLY A 30 0.64 6.23 13.99
C GLY A 30 0.99 7.63 14.46
N GLU A 31 2.28 7.93 14.48
CA GLU A 31 2.82 9.24 14.77
C GLU A 31 3.83 9.59 13.67
N VAL A 32 3.71 10.78 13.09
CA VAL A 32 4.63 11.35 12.10
C VAL A 32 5.01 12.74 12.59
N ASP A 33 6.31 13.00 12.75
CA ASP A 33 6.84 14.29 13.23
C ASP A 33 6.20 14.80 14.54
N GLY A 34 5.86 13.89 15.46
CA GLY A 34 5.23 14.23 16.74
C GLY A 34 3.71 14.44 16.68
N ALA A 35 3.11 14.36 15.48
CA ALA A 35 1.67 14.47 15.29
C ALA A 35 1.03 13.09 15.12
N GLU A 36 -0.12 12.88 15.76
CA GLU A 36 -0.93 11.70 15.51
C GLU A 36 -1.47 11.71 14.07
N VAL A 37 -1.29 10.59 13.38
CA VAL A 37 -1.83 10.36 12.05
C VAL A 37 -2.73 9.13 12.10
N ILE A 38 -3.93 9.26 11.52
CA ILE A 38 -4.88 8.17 11.37
C ILE A 38 -5.10 7.94 9.88
N ASP A 39 -4.98 6.69 9.46
CA ASP A 39 -5.28 6.27 8.09
C ASP A 39 -6.38 5.20 8.08
N GLN A 40 -7.10 5.13 6.98
CA GLN A 40 -8.19 4.19 6.78
C GLN A 40 -8.04 3.48 5.44
N VAL A 41 -8.17 2.16 5.48
CA VAL A 41 -8.19 1.29 4.32
C VAL A 41 -9.63 0.83 4.10
N ASP A 42 -10.13 0.99 2.87
CA ASP A 42 -11.43 0.46 2.44
C ASP A 42 -11.34 0.06 0.97
N LEU A 43 -11.29 -1.24 0.70
CA LEU A 43 -11.27 -1.76 -0.66
C LEU A 43 -12.11 -3.04 -0.81
N PRO A 44 -12.69 -3.30 -1.99
CA PRO A 44 -13.32 -4.57 -2.30
C PRO A 44 -12.35 -5.74 -2.11
N SER A 45 -12.84 -6.87 -1.62
CA SER A 45 -12.04 -8.09 -1.40
C SER A 45 -11.79 -8.86 -2.70
N VAL A 46 -11.28 -8.16 -3.71
CA VAL A 46 -11.04 -8.66 -5.06
C VAL A 46 -9.56 -8.53 -5.40
N VAL A 47 -9.02 -9.59 -5.99
CA VAL A 47 -7.66 -9.65 -6.49
C VAL A 47 -7.69 -10.26 -7.89
N SER A 48 -7.11 -9.56 -8.86
CA SER A 48 -6.83 -10.12 -10.19
C SER A 48 -5.33 -10.37 -10.33
N SER A 49 -4.97 -11.33 -11.18
CA SER A 49 -3.59 -11.77 -11.35
C SER A 49 -3.24 -11.87 -12.82
N GLU A 50 -2.11 -11.28 -13.20
CA GLU A 50 -1.58 -11.33 -14.56
C GLU A 50 -0.21 -12.03 -14.55
N ASN A 51 0.06 -12.83 -15.57
CA ASN A 51 1.34 -13.56 -15.73
C ASN A 51 2.47 -12.64 -16.24
N ARG A 52 2.66 -11.52 -15.55
CA ARG A 52 3.81 -10.60 -15.63
C ARG A 52 4.26 -10.31 -14.21
N SER A 53 5.55 -10.16 -13.96
CA SER A 53 6.06 -10.00 -12.59
C SER A 53 6.28 -8.55 -12.16
N MET A 54 6.26 -7.61 -13.11
CA MET A 54 6.57 -6.21 -12.86
C MET A 54 5.39 -5.30 -13.14
N PRO A 55 5.08 -4.35 -12.23
CA PRO A 55 4.16 -3.26 -12.52
C PRO A 55 4.73 -2.37 -13.65
N LYS A 56 3.91 -1.42 -14.12
CA LYS A 56 4.38 -0.38 -15.07
C LYS A 56 5.56 0.37 -14.45
N VAL A 57 6.42 0.95 -15.31
CA VAL A 57 7.53 1.82 -14.87
C VAL A 57 7.00 2.84 -13.85
N PRO A 58 7.63 2.98 -12.67
CA PRO A 58 7.18 3.94 -11.66
C PRO A 58 7.09 5.36 -12.23
N LEU A 59 6.16 6.13 -11.69
CA LEU A 59 6.16 7.57 -11.89
C LEU A 59 7.42 8.18 -11.23
N GLU A 60 7.77 9.39 -11.64
CA GLU A 60 8.88 10.11 -11.01
C GLU A 60 8.63 10.31 -9.52
N ASP A 61 9.66 10.18 -8.69
CA ASP A 61 9.56 10.32 -7.22
C ASP A 61 8.94 11.65 -6.78
N SER A 62 9.13 12.71 -7.59
CA SER A 62 8.52 14.04 -7.40
C SER A 62 6.98 14.00 -7.31
N THR A 63 6.35 12.98 -7.89
CA THR A 63 4.90 12.78 -7.92
C THR A 63 4.39 11.92 -6.76
N ALA A 64 5.26 11.34 -5.93
CA ALA A 64 4.86 10.39 -4.90
C ALA A 64 3.84 10.98 -3.90
N ALA A 65 4.03 12.24 -3.48
CA ALA A 65 3.10 12.91 -2.57
C ALA A 65 1.70 13.06 -3.18
N GLU A 66 1.61 13.39 -4.46
CA GLU A 66 0.33 13.49 -5.19
C GLU A 66 -0.36 12.13 -5.32
N VAL A 67 0.41 11.08 -5.65
CA VAL A 67 -0.10 9.71 -5.75
C VAL A 67 -0.63 9.20 -4.41
N LEU A 68 0.06 9.51 -3.30
CA LEU A 68 -0.34 9.10 -1.95
C LEU A 68 -1.49 9.95 -1.38
N ALA A 69 -1.65 11.19 -1.84
CA ALA A 69 -2.76 12.06 -1.44
C ALA A 69 -4.11 11.67 -2.08
N ASP A 70 -4.10 10.75 -3.05
CA ASP A 70 -5.33 10.27 -3.67
C ASP A 70 -6.17 9.44 -2.69
N PRO A 71 -7.43 9.83 -2.41
CA PRO A 71 -8.29 9.10 -1.49
C PRO A 71 -8.61 7.66 -1.95
N ASP A 72 -8.42 7.34 -3.23
CA ASP A 72 -8.63 6.00 -3.80
C ASP A 72 -7.32 5.20 -3.93
N PHE A 73 -6.22 5.64 -3.31
CA PHE A 73 -4.90 5.00 -3.41
C PHE A 73 -4.94 3.49 -3.14
N TYR A 74 -5.63 3.06 -2.08
CA TYR A 74 -5.72 1.64 -1.73
C TYR A 74 -6.52 0.79 -2.73
N ASN A 75 -7.36 1.41 -3.57
CA ASN A 75 -8.18 0.73 -4.58
C ASN A 75 -7.47 0.51 -5.93
N ARG A 76 -6.20 0.92 -6.04
CA ARG A 76 -5.41 0.84 -7.28
C ARG A 76 -4.04 0.18 -7.10
N ILE A 77 -3.84 -0.51 -5.98
CA ILE A 77 -2.58 -1.17 -5.66
C ILE A 77 -2.31 -2.26 -6.70
N GLU A 78 -1.16 -2.15 -7.34
CA GLU A 78 -0.57 -3.16 -8.20
C GLU A 78 0.80 -3.50 -7.63
N CYS A 79 1.01 -4.75 -7.27
CA CYS A 79 2.31 -5.20 -6.78
C CYS A 79 2.56 -6.67 -7.10
N SER A 80 3.83 -7.06 -7.10
CA SER A 80 4.21 -8.46 -6.99
C SER A 80 4.75 -8.72 -5.59
N ILE A 81 4.42 -9.89 -5.05
CA ILE A 81 4.79 -10.26 -3.68
C ILE A 81 5.85 -11.35 -3.78
N GLN A 82 7.06 -11.05 -3.30
CA GLN A 82 8.12 -12.03 -3.15
C GLN A 82 8.27 -12.38 -1.67
N SER A 83 7.87 -13.61 -1.30
CA SER A 83 8.08 -14.13 0.05
C SER A 83 8.30 -15.64 0.02
N PRO A 84 8.89 -16.26 1.06
CA PRO A 84 8.99 -17.72 1.16
C PRO A 84 7.64 -18.45 1.10
N LEU A 85 6.53 -17.75 1.36
CA LEU A 85 5.17 -18.30 1.34
C LEU A 85 4.44 -18.08 0.01
N VAL A 86 5.02 -17.29 -0.91
CA VAL A 86 4.41 -16.95 -2.20
C VAL A 86 5.33 -17.42 -3.32
N SER A 87 5.01 -18.59 -3.90
CA SER A 87 5.85 -19.23 -4.92
C SER A 87 5.73 -18.62 -6.32
N ARG A 88 4.70 -17.79 -6.56
CA ARG A 88 4.44 -17.14 -7.83
C ARG A 88 4.55 -15.62 -7.67
N THR A 89 5.49 -15.04 -8.39
CA THR A 89 5.73 -13.59 -8.43
C THR A 89 4.91 -12.94 -9.55
N ASP A 90 3.63 -13.30 -9.65
CA ASP A 90 2.70 -12.66 -10.57
C ASP A 90 2.35 -11.24 -10.10
N LEU A 91 1.91 -10.41 -11.04
CA LEU A 91 1.38 -9.09 -10.72
C LEU A 91 -0.03 -9.28 -10.17
N LYS A 92 -0.24 -8.74 -8.98
CA LYS A 92 -1.53 -8.71 -8.30
C LYS A 92 -2.08 -7.29 -8.33
N THR A 93 -3.30 -7.16 -8.80
CA THR A 93 -4.07 -5.92 -8.75
C THR A 93 -5.15 -6.09 -7.69
N PHE A 94 -5.27 -5.11 -6.78
CA PHE A 94 -6.20 -5.16 -5.65
C PHE A 94 -7.28 -4.09 -5.75
N GLY A 95 -8.38 -4.32 -5.03
CA GLY A 95 -9.44 -3.33 -4.82
C GLY A 95 -10.25 -3.07 -6.09
N ARG A 96 -10.76 -1.84 -6.24
CA ARG A 96 -11.65 -1.49 -7.36
C ARG A 96 -11.00 -1.68 -8.73
N LYS A 97 -9.69 -1.49 -8.87
CA LYS A 97 -8.96 -1.68 -10.14
C LYS A 97 -8.95 -3.15 -10.61
N ALA A 98 -9.25 -4.09 -9.72
CA ALA A 98 -9.33 -5.51 -10.03
C ALA A 98 -10.74 -5.98 -10.49
N LEU A 99 -11.74 -5.09 -10.44
CA LEU A 99 -13.07 -5.30 -11.01
C LEU A 99 -13.07 -4.98 -12.52
#